data_AF-A0A7U6GLQ7-F1
#
_entry.id   AF-A0A7U6GLQ7-F1
#
_cell.length_a   1.000
_cell.length_b   1.000
_cell.length_c   1.000
_cell.angle_alpha   90.00
_cell.angle_beta   90.00
_cell.angle_gamma   90.00
#
_symmetry.space_group_name_H-M   'P 1'
#
loop_
_entity.id
_entity.type
_entity.pdbx_description
1 polymer ?
#
loop_
_entity_poly.entity_id
_entity_poly.type
_entity_poly.pdbx_seq_one_letter_code
_entity_poly.pdbx_strand_id
1 'polypeptide(L)'
;MSIDIDGLSFEELLDLNQRVVARLKMLESMQAHIEMMAFNIGQRVSFEHGGGRLMGTLVKYNRKTVTVVTDNGQRWNIPPHLLAPVKDAGTAEPQQPPTGKKKKRLR
;
A
#
# COMPACT_ATOMS: atom_id res chain seq x y z
N MET A 1 -5.50 7.14 31.67
CA MET A 1 -6.65 7.97 32.09
C MET A 1 -7.89 7.10 32.04
N SER A 2 -8.71 7.12 33.10
CA SER A 2 -10.02 6.46 33.12
C SER A 2 -11.10 7.45 32.70
N ILE A 3 -12.06 6.97 31.89
CA ILE A 3 -13.28 7.70 31.58
C ILE A 3 -14.36 7.06 32.47
N ASP A 4 -14.92 7.85 33.40
CA ASP A 4 -16.02 7.40 34.24
C ASP A 4 -17.34 7.45 33.45
N ILE A 5 -18.10 6.37 33.51
CA ILE A 5 -19.37 6.18 32.79
C ILE A 5 -20.49 5.67 33.70
N ASP A 6 -20.23 5.44 34.99
CA ASP A 6 -21.16 4.75 35.89
C ASP A 6 -22.40 5.60 36.23
N GLY A 7 -22.28 6.93 36.09
CA GLY A 7 -23.40 7.87 36.28
C GLY A 7 -24.31 8.05 35.06
N LEU A 8 -24.02 7.40 33.92
CA LEU A 8 -24.76 7.60 32.69
C LEU A 8 -25.99 6.68 32.61
N SER A 9 -27.12 7.24 32.19
CA SER A 9 -28.29 6.46 31.81
C SER A 9 -28.02 5.65 30.54
N PHE A 10 -28.90 4.68 30.24
CA PHE A 10 -28.80 3.87 29.04
C PHE A 10 -28.76 4.71 27.75
N GLU A 11 -29.61 5.73 27.64
CA GLU A 11 -29.68 6.61 26.46
C GLU A 11 -28.39 7.42 26.28
N GLU A 12 -27.82 7.91 27.39
CA GLU A 12 -26.56 8.65 27.36
C GLU A 12 -25.38 7.74 27.00
N LEU A 13 -25.36 6.49 27.48
CA LEU A 13 -24.38 5.48 27.08
C LEU A 13 -24.51 5.12 25.60
N LEU A 14 -25.75 5.03 25.09
CA LEU A 14 -26.00 4.73 23.68
C LEU A 14 -25.50 5.87 22.77
N ASP A 15 -25.83 7.12 23.11
CA ASP A 15 -25.35 8.30 22.37
C ASP A 15 -23.83 8.42 22.44
N LEU A 16 -23.24 8.21 23.64
CA LEU A 16 -21.78 8.19 23.81
C LEU A 16 -21.14 7.13 22.91
N ASN A 17 -21.66 5.90 22.91
CA ASN A 17 -21.15 4.82 22.09
C ASN A 17 -21.24 5.15 20.59
N GLN A 18 -22.36 5.70 20.11
CA GLN A 18 -22.52 6.10 18.72
C GLN A 18 -21.47 7.14 18.31
N ARG A 19 -21.23 8.15 19.16
CA ARG A 19 -20.20 9.18 18.93
C ARG A 19 -18.79 8.60 18.94
N VAL A 20 -18.47 7.72 19.89
CA VAL A 20 -17.16 7.05 19.96
C VAL A 20 -16.92 6.24 18.70
N VAL A 21 -17.87 5.40 18.30
CA VAL A 21 -17.77 4.59 17.08
C VAL A 21 -17.62 5.48 15.84
N ALA A 22 -18.40 6.56 15.74
CA ALA A 22 -18.28 7.50 14.63
C ALA A 22 -16.88 8.16 14.58
N ARG A 23 -16.35 8.57 15.73
CA ARG A 23 -15.02 9.17 15.84
C ARG A 23 -13.92 8.18 15.47
N LEU A 24 -13.98 6.95 15.96
CA LEU A 24 -13.03 5.89 15.62
C LEU A 24 -13.02 5.61 14.10
N LYS A 25 -14.20 5.47 13.48
CA LYS A 25 -14.31 5.30 12.02
C LYS A 25 -13.71 6.46 11.23
N MET A 26 -13.86 7.69 11.72
CA MET A 26 -13.24 8.87 11.12
C MET A 26 -11.71 8.79 11.22
N LEU A 27 -11.17 8.49 12.42
CA LEU A 27 -9.74 8.37 12.64
C LEU A 27 -9.09 7.28 11.78
N GLU A 28 -9.71 6.10 11.68
CA GLU A 28 -9.26 5.03 10.78
C GLU A 28 -9.21 5.49 9.32
N SER A 29 -10.24 6.22 8.88
CA SER A 29 -10.31 6.71 7.50
C SER A 29 -9.23 7.75 7.23
N MET A 30 -8.94 8.63 8.20
CA MET A 30 -7.84 9.59 8.11
C MET A 30 -6.49 8.90 8.06
N GLN A 31 -6.27 7.89 8.90
CA GLN A 31 -5.03 7.10 8.92
C GLN A 31 -4.80 6.39 7.58
N ALA A 32 -5.83 5.71 7.06
CA ALA A 32 -5.76 5.08 5.74
C ALA A 32 -5.49 6.11 4.63
N HIS A 33 -6.06 7.32 4.72
CA HIS A 33 -5.80 8.36 3.74
C HIS A 33 -4.35 8.85 3.77
N ILE A 34 -3.76 9.04 4.95
CA ILE A 34 -2.34 9.39 5.11
C ILE A 34 -1.45 8.32 4.49
N GLU A 35 -1.74 7.04 4.76
CA GLU A 35 -1.00 5.92 4.20
C GLU A 35 -1.14 5.83 2.67
N MET A 36 -2.32 6.12 2.12
CA MET A 36 -2.52 6.17 0.66
C MET A 36 -1.67 7.24 -0.01
N MET A 37 -1.51 8.41 0.61
CA MET A 37 -0.67 9.50 0.08
C MET A 37 0.82 9.15 0.03
N ALA A 38 1.26 8.09 0.75
CA ALA A 38 2.62 7.57 0.62
C ALA A 38 2.86 6.82 -0.71
N PHE A 39 1.80 6.51 -1.46
CA PHE A 39 1.87 5.86 -2.76
C PHE A 39 1.34 6.78 -3.85
N ASN A 40 1.80 6.59 -5.09
CA ASN A 40 1.30 7.29 -6.26
C ASN A 40 0.50 6.34 -7.18
N ILE A 41 -0.53 6.84 -7.86
CA ILE A 41 -1.16 6.09 -8.95
C ILE A 41 -0.12 5.82 -10.05
N GLY A 42 -0.09 4.60 -10.56
CA GLY A 42 0.92 4.10 -11.50
C GLY A 42 2.13 3.47 -10.82
N GLN A 43 2.29 3.60 -9.49
CA GLN A 43 3.41 3.01 -8.77
C GLN A 43 3.30 1.48 -8.70
N ARG A 44 4.44 0.80 -8.85
CA ARG A 44 4.57 -0.63 -8.58
C ARG A 44 4.59 -0.89 -7.08
N VAL A 45 3.69 -1.76 -6.65
CA VAL A 45 3.51 -2.16 -5.26
C VAL A 45 3.47 -3.68 -5.16
N SER A 46 3.71 -4.17 -3.96
CA SER A 46 3.66 -5.59 -3.65
C SER A 46 2.86 -5.83 -2.37
N PHE A 47 2.22 -6.98 -2.29
CA PHE A 47 1.39 -7.37 -1.15
C PHE A 47 1.38 -8.90 -1.00
N GLU A 48 1.13 -9.38 0.21
CA GLU A 48 1.06 -10.80 0.52
C GLU A 48 -0.33 -11.36 0.23
N HIS A 49 -0.41 -12.50 -0.46
CA HIS A 49 -1.63 -13.24 -0.71
C HIS A 49 -1.36 -14.74 -0.89
N GLY A 50 -2.13 -15.60 -0.22
CA GLY A 50 -2.05 -17.06 -0.41
C GLY A 50 -0.69 -17.68 -0.05
N GLY A 51 0.06 -17.06 0.86
CA GLY A 51 1.40 -17.51 1.26
C GLY A 51 2.53 -17.08 0.32
N GLY A 52 2.25 -16.22 -0.66
CA GLY A 52 3.25 -15.64 -1.54
C GLY A 52 3.05 -14.14 -1.75
N ARG A 53 4.10 -13.49 -2.25
CA ARG A 53 4.09 -12.06 -2.55
C ARG A 53 3.67 -11.84 -3.99
N LEU A 54 2.60 -11.07 -4.18
CA LEU A 54 2.14 -10.61 -5.49
C LEU A 54 2.63 -9.19 -5.75
N MET A 55 2.81 -8.87 -7.03
CA MET A 55 3.14 -7.52 -7.48
C MET A 55 2.05 -7.01 -8.41
N GLY A 56 1.83 -5.70 -8.36
CA GLY A 56 0.85 -5.03 -9.20
C GLY A 56 1.10 -3.53 -9.25
N THR A 57 0.26 -2.86 -10.03
CA THR A 57 0.29 -1.42 -10.21
C THR A 57 -0.91 -0.82 -9.51
N LEU A 58 -0.69 0.20 -8.68
CA LEU A 58 -1.76 0.96 -8.05
C LEU A 58 -2.49 1.79 -9.11
N VAL A 59 -3.80 1.61 -9.26
CA VAL A 59 -4.58 2.29 -10.32
C VAL A 59 -5.63 3.26 -9.79
N LYS A 60 -6.02 3.14 -8.51
CA LYS A 60 -7.09 3.97 -7.93
C LYS A 60 -7.03 4.02 -6.40
N TYR A 61 -7.32 5.19 -5.83
CA TYR A 61 -7.65 5.32 -4.41
C TYR A 61 -9.15 5.13 -4.16
N ASN A 62 -9.50 4.37 -3.12
CA ASN A 62 -10.86 4.28 -2.58
C ASN A 62 -10.89 4.92 -1.18
N ARG A 63 -12.05 4.92 -0.52
CA ARG A 63 -12.21 5.58 0.80
C ARG A 63 -11.32 5.00 1.91
N LYS A 64 -11.05 3.69 1.90
CA LYS A 64 -10.24 2.98 2.92
C LYS A 64 -9.20 2.01 2.34
N THR A 65 -9.20 1.83 1.02
CA THR A 65 -8.33 0.87 0.33
C THR A 65 -7.80 1.50 -0.96
N VAL A 66 -6.86 0.84 -1.60
CA VAL A 66 -6.44 1.15 -2.96
C VAL A 66 -6.72 -0.03 -3.88
N THR A 67 -6.97 0.25 -5.15
CA THR A 67 -7.11 -0.78 -6.17
C THR A 67 -5.76 -1.01 -6.81
N VAL A 68 -5.30 -2.26 -6.78
CA VAL A 68 -4.08 -2.74 -7.43
C VAL A 68 -4.44 -3.68 -8.56
N VAL A 69 -3.82 -3.51 -9.71
CA VAL A 69 -3.93 -4.42 -10.86
C VAL A 69 -2.63 -5.22 -10.97
N THR A 70 -2.71 -6.53 -10.85
CA THR A 70 -1.56 -7.43 -11.03
C THR A 70 -1.23 -7.61 -12.51
N ASP A 71 -0.05 -8.16 -12.82
CA ASP A 71 0.43 -8.29 -14.21
C ASP A 71 -0.43 -9.23 -15.07
N ASN A 72 -1.19 -10.12 -14.43
CA ASN A 72 -2.19 -10.98 -15.07
C ASN A 72 -3.57 -10.32 -15.24
N GLY A 73 -3.71 -9.03 -14.93
CA GLY A 73 -4.93 -8.24 -15.09
C GLY A 73 -5.96 -8.37 -13.96
N GLN A 74 -5.69 -9.13 -12.90
CA GLN A 74 -6.61 -9.23 -11.76
C GLN A 74 -6.63 -7.93 -10.93
N ARG A 75 -7.80 -7.61 -10.38
CA ARG A 75 -8.03 -6.40 -9.58
C ARG A 75 -8.22 -6.74 -8.11
N TRP A 76 -7.49 -6.05 -7.25
CA TRP A 76 -7.51 -6.25 -5.80
C TRP A 76 -7.76 -4.95 -5.07
N ASN A 77 -8.61 -4.98 -4.05
CA ASN A 77 -8.78 -3.85 -3.13
C ASN A 77 -8.00 -4.16 -1.86
N ILE A 78 -6.90 -3.44 -1.63
CA ILE A 78 -5.97 -3.72 -0.53
C ILE A 78 -5.86 -2.48 0.36
N PRO A 79 -5.92 -2.61 1.70
CA PRO A 79 -5.56 -1.54 2.61
C PRO A 79 -4.12 -1.05 2.39
N PRO A 80 -3.86 0.27 2.41
CA PRO A 80 -2.55 0.83 2.06
C PRO A 80 -1.41 0.37 2.98
N HIS A 81 -1.65 0.13 4.28
CA HIS A 81 -0.63 -0.45 5.19
C HIS A 81 -0.18 -1.87 4.83
N LEU A 82 -0.93 -2.62 4.01
CA LEU A 82 -0.53 -3.94 3.54
C LEU A 82 0.28 -3.89 2.24
N LEU A 83 0.49 -2.69 1.68
CA LEU A 83 1.32 -2.49 0.51
C LEU A 83 2.75 -2.17 0.89
N ALA A 84 3.68 -2.72 0.12
CA ALA A 84 5.07 -2.33 0.15
C ALA A 84 5.47 -1.79 -1.24
N PRO A 85 6.11 -0.60 -1.31
CA PRO A 85 6.59 -0.06 -2.57
C PRO A 85 7.66 -0.99 -3.15
N VAL A 86 7.56 -1.29 -4.44
CA VAL A 86 8.66 -1.95 -5.15
C VAL A 86 9.64 -0.84 -5.52
N LYS A 87 10.87 -0.89 -4.97
CA LYS A 87 11.92 0.03 -5.42
C LYS A 87 12.28 -0.36 -6.84
N ASP A 88 11.96 0.49 -7.81
CA ASP A 88 12.55 0.39 -9.14
C ASP A 88 14.05 0.60 -8.98
N ALA A 89 14.82 -0.48 -9.09
CA ALA A 89 16.26 -0.41 -9.22
C ALA A 89 16.60 0.13 -10.63
N GLY A 90 16.44 1.43 -10.83
CA GLY A 90 17.12 2.16 -11.90
C GLY A 90 18.44 2.69 -11.31
N THR A 91 19.57 1.99 -11.45
CA THR A 91 20.38 2.04 -12.67
C THR A 91 21.10 0.71 -12.84
N ALA A 92 20.60 -0.15 -13.73
CA ALA A 92 21.45 -1.11 -14.42
C ALA A 92 21.83 -0.44 -15.75
N GLU A 93 23.08 0.00 -15.88
CA GLU A 93 23.67 0.33 -17.17
C GLU A 93 23.47 -0.85 -18.13
N PRO A 94 23.17 -0.60 -19.43
CA PRO A 94 23.05 -1.65 -20.41
C PRO A 94 24.40 -2.35 -20.56
N GLN A 95 24.49 -3.60 -20.09
CA GLN A 95 25.65 -4.46 -20.32
C GLN A 95 25.79 -4.71 -21.83
N GLN A 96 26.72 -3.99 -22.46
CA GLN A 96 27.22 -4.33 -23.78
C GLN A 96 27.85 -5.73 -23.74
N PRO A 97 27.61 -6.60 -24.74
CA PRO A 97 28.23 -7.91 -24.80
C PRO A 97 29.76 -7.81 -24.95
N PRO A 98 30.54 -8.72 -24.37
CA PRO A 98 32.00 -8.63 -24.39
C PRO A 98 32.52 -8.86 -25.82
N THR A 99 33.05 -7.81 -26.44
CA THR A 99 33.80 -7.92 -27.70
C THR A 99 35.12 -8.63 -27.44
N GLY A 100 35.27 -9.84 -27.98
CA GLY A 100 36.50 -10.61 -27.95
C GLY A 100 37.67 -9.86 -28.61
N LYS A 101 38.77 -9.70 -27.87
CA LYS A 101 40.03 -9.19 -28.42
C LYS A 101 40.69 -10.26 -29.29
N LYS A 102 40.53 -10.18 -30.61
CA LYS A 102 41.44 -10.81 -31.57
C LYS A 102 42.79 -10.07 -31.52
N LYS A 103 43.81 -10.65 -30.88
CA LYS A 103 45.20 -10.23 -31.06
C LYS A 103 45.68 -10.66 -32.45
N LYS A 104 45.73 -9.71 -33.38
CA LYS A 104 46.30 -9.86 -34.72
C LYS A 104 47.79 -9.52 -34.65
N ARG A 105 48.62 -10.43 -35.19
CA ARG A 105 50.08 -10.33 -35.32
C ARG A 105 50.50 -9.16 -36.23
N LEU A 106 51.65 -8.56 -35.92
CA LEU A 106 52.50 -7.74 -36.81
C LEU A 106 53.86 -7.62 -36.09
N ARG A 107 55.05 -7.77 -36.68
CA ARG A 107 55.53 -8.08 -38.03
C ARG A 107 56.91 -8.71 -37.84
#